data_AF-A0A4R4YA11-F1
#
_entry.id   AF-A0A4R4YA11-F1
#
_cell.length_a   1.000
_cell.length_b   1.000
_cell.length_c   1.000
_cell.angle_alpha   90.00
_cell.angle_beta   90.00
_cell.angle_gamma   90.00
#
_symmetry.space_group_name_H-M   'P 1'
#
loop_
_entity.id
_entity.type
_entity.pdbx_description
1 polymer ?
#
loop_
_entity_poly.entity_id
_entity_poly.type
_entity_poly.pdbx_seq_one_letter_code
_entity_poly.pdbx_strand_id
1 'polypeptide(L)'
;MILGTHIPGLYGVIDGEPQLVIDLRNGGARINGRPDAIPVEQVTAVFFEQEDDAHPVRPQFPAPASYGSVPDRSALRQELVDSLLGALAAALPEGWREARVNCTALGTRIEITATVTTDEEHQWIPAQEVVDALRGLRNVEYRPDTGAWTTASIAISRDGADYLTGHDAPQWTRADEGFRAYYDELRFYPRTTAPDWLFEAAWQHHADNRGGFQVPSPVRMVQVFDGRGADDRPFAHRPALSWAEKQTVLDYLYGGEILLSAPGTSADEVDPQQPPEVPKQFHTDGTWVWPLAMAYYLGVHDIAPPRDFLEHVRRNGHRPPEVVAERAAAEAKALVLGADADALENVPPAEAIELARGFIGAMGMSRRFYSFEQPVEGGWCMRRELDGWWAVFCVDGGAVKNRSRFPEPFAAAAHLIGAMALTRDQFLRAPDEPLADFECPIRPLPGEPPLDAYDDKFLVDLRAGDEVDRFGDPAGNTVFVAGTTLPQRSAPPQQPAGDYRKYRVRTGFQVISGVAKPDFGQVGGGTAFVLPADVRALVADGWLAEV
;
A
#
# COMPACT_ATOMS: atom_id res chain seq x y z
N MET A 1 -15.46 -20.66 -9.49
CA MET A 1 -14.55 -21.25 -8.49
C MET A 1 -14.58 -22.75 -8.66
N ILE A 2 -13.52 -23.37 -9.17
CA ILE A 2 -13.30 -24.80 -8.89
C ILE A 2 -12.53 -24.81 -7.57
N LEU A 3 -13.23 -25.13 -6.48
CA LEU A 3 -12.65 -25.25 -5.15
C LEU A 3 -11.54 -26.31 -5.14
N GLY A 4 -10.35 -25.97 -4.64
CA GLY A 4 -9.30 -26.94 -4.30
C GLY A 4 -8.07 -26.99 -5.21
N THR A 5 -7.85 -26.03 -6.11
CA THR A 5 -6.61 -25.96 -6.89
C THR A 5 -5.58 -25.09 -6.17
N HIS A 6 -4.40 -25.66 -5.90
CA HIS A 6 -3.22 -24.92 -5.45
C HIS A 6 -2.94 -23.75 -6.41
N ILE A 7 -2.76 -22.55 -5.89
CA ILE A 7 -2.39 -21.38 -6.70
C ILE A 7 -0.93 -21.04 -6.38
N PRO A 8 0.02 -21.45 -7.26
CA PRO A 8 1.44 -21.13 -7.08
C PRO A 8 1.66 -19.63 -6.88
N GLY A 9 2.49 -19.29 -5.89
CA GLY A 9 2.83 -17.90 -5.58
C GLY A 9 1.73 -17.13 -4.84
N LEU A 10 0.64 -17.73 -4.37
CA LEU A 10 -0.32 -17.01 -3.53
C LEU A 10 0.24 -16.79 -2.12
N TYR A 11 0.28 -15.54 -1.66
CA TYR A 11 0.64 -15.18 -0.29
C TYR A 11 -0.51 -14.46 0.41
N GLY A 12 -0.63 -14.68 1.72
CA GLY A 12 -1.54 -13.98 2.62
C GLY A 12 -0.76 -13.26 3.69
N VAL A 13 -1.12 -12.01 4.01
CA VAL A 13 -0.57 -11.31 5.18
C VAL A 13 -1.29 -11.81 6.43
N ILE A 14 -0.55 -12.44 7.33
CA ILE A 14 -1.06 -12.99 8.59
C ILE A 14 -0.11 -12.53 9.70
N ASP A 15 -0.67 -11.91 10.73
CA ASP A 15 0.10 -11.29 11.82
C ASP A 15 1.13 -10.26 11.31
N GLY A 16 0.81 -9.59 10.20
CA GLY A 16 1.68 -8.60 9.56
C GLY A 16 2.76 -9.20 8.65
N GLU A 17 2.91 -10.52 8.61
CA GLU A 17 3.94 -11.20 7.82
C GLU A 17 3.34 -11.91 6.60
N PRO A 18 4.00 -11.86 5.43
CA PRO A 18 3.55 -12.56 4.23
C PRO A 18 3.85 -14.05 4.36
N GLN A 19 2.83 -14.88 4.24
CA GLN A 19 2.96 -16.34 4.32
C GLN A 19 2.35 -16.99 3.09
N LEU A 20 3.04 -17.98 2.52
CA LEU A 20 2.59 -18.69 1.31
C LEU A 20 1.29 -19.47 1.62
N VAL A 21 0.22 -19.08 0.95
CA VAL A 21 -1.11 -19.70 1.05
C VAL A 21 -1.20 -20.82 0.02
N ILE A 22 -1.35 -22.04 0.51
CA ILE A 22 -1.50 -23.24 -0.31
C ILE A 22 -2.94 -23.34 -0.84
N ASP A 23 -3.93 -22.94 -0.02
CA ASP A 23 -5.35 -23.14 -0.29
C ASP A 23 -6.22 -22.19 0.54
N LEU A 24 -7.37 -21.78 0.00
CA LEU A 24 -8.43 -21.04 0.69
C LEU A 24 -9.71 -21.89 0.66
N ARG A 25 -10.10 -22.49 1.79
CA ARG A 25 -11.33 -23.30 1.92
C ARG A 25 -12.13 -22.92 3.15
N ASN A 26 -13.46 -22.90 3.02
CA ASN A 26 -14.40 -22.92 4.16
C ASN A 26 -14.05 -21.95 5.31
N GLY A 27 -13.75 -20.69 4.98
CA GLY A 27 -13.43 -19.67 5.98
C GLY A 27 -12.02 -19.77 6.58
N GLY A 28 -11.10 -20.54 6.01
CA GLY A 28 -9.70 -20.59 6.45
C GLY A 28 -8.67 -20.73 5.32
N ALA A 29 -7.50 -20.11 5.51
CA ALA A 29 -6.31 -20.19 4.68
C ALA A 29 -5.35 -21.25 5.20
N ARG A 30 -4.98 -22.22 4.35
CA ARG A 30 -3.89 -23.16 4.65
C ARG A 30 -2.56 -22.55 4.26
N ILE A 31 -1.63 -22.53 5.21
CA ILE A 31 -0.32 -21.93 5.05
C ILE A 31 0.75 -23.01 4.91
N ASN A 32 1.72 -22.77 4.04
CA ASN A 32 2.86 -23.68 3.88
C ASN A 32 3.65 -23.81 5.18
N GLY A 33 3.90 -25.03 5.62
CA GLY A 33 4.59 -25.33 6.88
C GLY A 33 3.72 -25.25 8.14
N ARG A 34 2.43 -24.87 8.07
CA ARG A 34 1.51 -24.92 9.22
C ARG A 34 0.54 -26.10 9.13
N PRO A 35 0.28 -26.82 10.24
CA PRO A 35 -0.61 -27.98 10.25
C PRO A 35 -2.09 -27.58 10.18
N ASP A 36 -2.47 -26.47 10.81
CA ASP A 36 -3.85 -26.00 10.91
C ASP A 36 -4.15 -24.85 9.94
N ALA A 37 -5.41 -24.77 9.47
CA ALA A 37 -5.88 -23.65 8.67
C ALA A 37 -6.07 -22.40 9.55
N ILE A 38 -5.62 -21.26 9.06
CA ILE A 38 -5.78 -19.97 9.71
C ILE A 38 -7.12 -19.38 9.29
N PRO A 39 -7.96 -18.88 10.20
CA PRO A 39 -9.23 -18.25 9.83
C PRO A 39 -9.02 -17.10 8.83
N VAL A 40 -9.90 -16.99 7.83
CA VAL A 40 -9.73 -16.03 6.73
C VAL A 40 -9.77 -14.59 7.22
N GLU A 41 -10.45 -14.32 8.34
CA GLU A 41 -10.46 -13.01 9.00
C GLU A 41 -9.09 -12.56 9.54
N GLN A 42 -8.14 -13.48 9.72
CA GLN A 42 -6.77 -13.16 10.12
C GLN A 42 -5.86 -12.89 8.92
N VAL A 43 -6.36 -13.16 7.69
CA VAL A 43 -5.66 -12.85 6.46
C VAL A 43 -6.03 -11.42 6.06
N THR A 44 -5.17 -10.46 6.41
CA THR A 44 -5.46 -9.04 6.20
C THR A 44 -5.31 -8.62 4.73
N ALA A 45 -4.55 -9.37 3.94
CA ALA A 45 -4.43 -9.18 2.50
C ALA A 45 -3.99 -10.46 1.79
N VAL A 46 -4.30 -10.56 0.49
CA VAL A 46 -3.94 -11.69 -0.37
C VAL A 46 -3.38 -11.19 -1.70
N PHE A 47 -2.20 -11.67 -2.08
CA PHE A 47 -1.45 -11.22 -3.25
C PHE A 47 -0.67 -12.38 -3.87
N PHE A 48 -0.07 -12.13 -5.04
CA PHE A 48 0.73 -13.11 -5.76
C PHE A 48 2.19 -12.71 -5.77
N GLU A 49 3.06 -13.70 -5.60
CA GLU A 49 4.49 -13.60 -5.82
C GLU A 49 4.73 -13.17 -7.25
N GLN A 50 5.47 -12.09 -7.38
CA GLN A 50 5.91 -11.55 -8.64
C GLN A 50 7.18 -12.31 -9.05
N GLU A 51 7.19 -12.95 -10.21
CA GLU A 51 8.43 -13.47 -10.82
C GLU A 51 9.28 -12.34 -11.45
N ASP A 52 8.76 -11.11 -11.51
CA ASP A 52 9.27 -10.06 -12.40
C ASP A 52 10.47 -9.23 -11.91
N ASP A 53 11.17 -9.61 -10.84
CA ASP A 53 12.53 -9.09 -10.65
C ASP A 53 13.41 -10.16 -10.04
N ALA A 54 14.47 -10.54 -10.77
CA ALA A 54 15.55 -11.31 -10.17
C ALA A 54 16.10 -10.51 -8.99
N HIS A 55 15.69 -10.86 -7.77
CA HIS A 55 16.22 -10.23 -6.56
C HIS A 55 17.73 -10.15 -6.71
N PRO A 56 18.34 -8.97 -6.46
CA PRO A 56 19.75 -8.80 -6.73
C PRO A 56 20.52 -9.90 -5.99
N VAL A 57 21.43 -10.57 -6.70
CA VAL A 57 22.23 -11.68 -6.15
C VAL A 57 23.12 -11.19 -5.01
N ARG A 58 23.38 -9.88 -4.98
CA ARG A 58 24.21 -9.20 -4.00
C ARG A 58 23.41 -8.10 -3.30
N PRO A 59 23.57 -7.90 -1.98
CA PRO A 59 23.00 -6.74 -1.34
C PRO A 59 23.56 -5.46 -1.96
N GLN A 60 22.68 -4.50 -2.25
CA GLN A 60 23.09 -3.18 -2.71
C GLN A 60 23.24 -2.27 -1.50
N PHE A 61 24.47 -1.78 -1.29
CA PHE A 61 24.77 -0.71 -0.33
C PHE A 61 25.37 0.44 -1.13
N PRO A 62 24.54 1.32 -1.72
CA PRO A 62 25.05 2.40 -2.55
C PRO A 62 25.98 3.27 -1.70
N ALA A 63 27.27 3.26 -2.03
CA ALA A 63 28.23 4.12 -1.36
C ALA A 63 27.88 5.58 -1.70
N PRO A 64 27.94 6.49 -0.72
CA PRO A 64 27.82 7.90 -0.99
C PRO A 64 28.95 8.32 -1.92
N ALA A 65 28.75 9.40 -2.67
CA ALA A 65 29.78 9.89 -3.57
C ALA A 65 31.09 10.14 -2.79
N SER A 66 32.13 9.37 -3.13
CA SER A 66 33.44 9.40 -2.44
C SER A 66 34.28 10.64 -2.78
N TYR A 67 33.72 11.55 -3.58
CA TYR A 67 34.33 12.81 -4.01
C TYR A 67 33.45 13.99 -3.57
N GLY A 68 34.09 15.14 -3.39
CA GLY A 68 33.46 16.35 -2.86
C GLY A 68 33.78 16.58 -1.39
N SER A 69 33.75 17.85 -0.97
CA SER A 69 33.98 18.23 0.43
C SER A 69 32.83 17.75 1.30
N VAL A 70 33.17 17.29 2.51
CA VAL A 70 32.22 17.07 3.60
C VAL A 70 32.26 18.30 4.51
N PRO A 71 31.11 18.82 4.98
CA PRO A 71 31.05 19.93 5.93
C PRO A 71 31.89 19.69 7.19
N ASP A 72 32.51 20.73 7.73
CA ASP A 72 33.20 20.65 9.02
C ASP A 72 32.17 20.53 10.16
N ARG A 73 32.32 19.47 10.97
CA ARG A 73 31.42 19.15 12.08
C ARG A 73 32.13 19.21 13.43
N SER A 74 33.33 19.81 13.49
CA SER A 74 34.17 19.84 14.69
C SER A 74 33.49 20.51 15.89
N ALA A 75 32.72 21.58 15.66
CA ALA A 75 31.97 22.26 16.72
C ALA A 75 30.85 21.38 17.31
N LEU A 76 30.02 20.78 16.46
CA LEU A 76 28.95 19.87 16.89
C LEU A 76 29.52 18.61 17.57
N ARG A 77 30.64 18.09 17.06
CA ARG A 77 31.35 16.99 17.69
C ARG A 77 31.77 17.37 19.11
N GLN A 78 32.37 18.55 19.30
CA GLN A 78 32.79 19.01 20.63
C GLN A 78 31.60 19.16 21.57
N GLU A 79 30.49 19.75 21.11
CA GLU A 79 29.26 19.90 21.90
C GLU A 79 28.72 18.54 22.37
N LEU A 80 28.70 17.53 21.50
CA LEU A 80 28.26 16.18 21.85
C LEU A 80 29.21 15.47 22.81
N VAL A 81 30.53 15.69 22.68
CA VAL A 81 31.51 15.18 23.65
C VAL A 81 31.30 15.84 25.01
N ASP A 82 31.10 17.16 25.05
CA ASP A 82 30.86 17.89 26.30
C ASP A 82 29.55 17.44 26.97
N SER A 83 28.49 17.22 26.17
CA SER A 83 27.22 16.65 26.63
C SER A 83 27.38 15.23 27.19
N LEU A 84 28.11 14.37 26.49
CA LEU A 84 28.45 13.01 26.93
C LEU A 84 29.18 13.03 28.28
N LEU A 85 30.23 13.85 28.39
CA LEU A 85 31.04 13.95 29.61
C LEU A 85 30.25 14.56 30.77
N GLY A 86 29.40 15.55 30.51
CA GLY A 86 28.50 16.13 31.50
C GLY A 86 27.49 15.12 32.03
N ALA A 87 26.84 14.35 31.15
CA ALA A 87 25.90 13.30 31.52
C ALA A 87 26.58 12.19 32.32
N LEU A 88 27.80 11.78 31.93
CA LEU A 88 28.60 10.81 32.67
C LEU A 88 28.96 11.33 34.06
N ALA A 89 29.47 12.56 34.17
CA ALA A 89 29.86 13.17 35.43
C ALA A 89 28.67 13.30 36.41
N ALA A 90 27.49 13.64 35.90
CA ALA A 90 26.27 13.72 36.70
C ALA A 90 25.80 12.36 37.24
N ALA A 91 26.17 11.26 36.57
CA ALA A 91 25.82 9.90 36.98
C ALA A 91 26.85 9.26 37.94
N LEU A 92 28.01 9.89 38.17
CA LEU A 92 29.06 9.34 39.04
C LEU A 92 28.65 9.39 40.53
N PRO A 93 28.84 8.30 41.29
CA PRO A 93 28.56 8.30 42.73
C PRO A 93 29.55 9.16 43.51
N GLU A 94 29.16 9.62 44.71
CA GLU A 94 30.09 10.29 45.62
C GLU A 94 31.32 9.42 45.93
N GLY A 95 32.50 10.03 46.01
CA GLY A 95 33.74 9.32 46.34
C GLY A 95 34.43 8.59 45.18
N TRP A 96 33.96 8.75 43.93
CA TRP A 96 34.61 8.19 42.75
C TRP A 96 36.07 8.67 42.58
N ARG A 97 36.90 7.82 41.99
CA ARG A 97 38.31 8.10 41.66
C ARG A 97 38.57 8.00 40.17
N GLU A 98 38.14 6.90 39.57
CA GLU A 98 38.23 6.63 38.15
C GLU A 98 36.95 6.00 37.65
N ALA A 99 36.60 6.25 36.39
CA ALA A 99 35.49 5.63 35.72
C ALA A 99 35.87 5.27 34.29
N ARG A 100 35.34 4.14 33.79
CA ARG A 100 35.54 3.71 32.42
C ARG A 100 34.21 3.31 31.80
N VAL A 101 33.94 3.83 30.60
CA VAL A 101 32.79 3.45 29.80
C VAL A 101 33.28 2.97 28.45
N ASN A 102 32.94 1.74 28.09
CA ASN A 102 33.20 1.18 26.77
C ASN A 102 31.88 0.94 26.06
N CYS A 103 31.80 1.39 24.81
CA CYS A 103 30.66 1.24 23.94
C CYS A 103 31.09 0.46 22.70
N THR A 104 30.37 -0.60 22.38
CA THR A 104 30.47 -1.32 21.10
C THR A 104 29.16 -1.14 20.35
N ALA A 105 29.19 -0.74 19.10
CA ALA A 105 27.98 -0.49 18.34
C ALA A 105 28.12 -0.79 16.84
N LEU A 106 27.02 -1.27 16.25
CA LEU A 106 26.91 -1.64 14.85
C LEU A 106 25.44 -1.57 14.41
N GLY A 107 25.16 -0.84 13.34
CA GLY A 107 23.79 -0.58 12.87
C GLY A 107 22.94 0.05 13.98
N THR A 108 21.87 -0.64 14.38
CA THR A 108 21.01 -0.23 15.51
C THR A 108 21.48 -0.75 16.87
N ARG A 109 22.34 -1.78 16.88
CA ARG A 109 22.82 -2.46 18.10
C ARG A 109 23.87 -1.61 18.81
N ILE A 110 23.71 -1.48 20.12
CA ILE A 110 24.66 -0.82 21.01
C ILE A 110 24.80 -1.64 22.29
N GLU A 111 26.02 -1.86 22.73
CA GLU A 111 26.36 -2.47 24.02
C GLU A 111 27.28 -1.52 24.77
N ILE A 112 26.90 -1.19 26.01
CA ILE A 112 27.68 -0.30 26.85
C ILE A 112 27.99 -1.03 28.15
N THR A 113 29.27 -1.04 28.50
CA THR A 113 29.77 -1.49 29.80
C THR A 113 30.38 -0.31 30.51
N ALA A 114 30.03 -0.10 31.78
CA ALA A 114 30.57 0.98 32.58
C ALA A 114 31.03 0.49 33.96
N THR A 115 32.21 0.94 34.38
CA THR A 115 32.76 0.69 35.72
C THR A 115 33.18 1.98 36.40
N VAL A 116 32.96 2.07 37.72
CA VAL A 116 33.61 3.04 38.62
C VAL A 116 34.57 2.31 39.52
N THR A 117 35.63 3.03 39.91
CA THR A 117 36.37 2.74 41.13
C THR A 117 36.11 3.84 42.17
N THR A 118 35.61 3.45 43.33
CA THR A 118 35.59 4.28 44.56
C THR A 118 36.70 3.78 45.48
N ASP A 119 36.35 2.89 46.41
CA ASP A 119 37.29 2.04 47.17
C ASP A 119 37.39 0.62 46.57
N GLU A 120 36.32 0.17 45.91
CA GLU A 120 36.25 -1.06 45.12
C GLU A 120 35.72 -0.75 43.71
N GLU A 121 35.94 -1.65 42.75
CA GLU A 121 35.41 -1.52 41.40
C GLU A 121 33.95 -2.01 41.34
N HIS A 122 33.07 -1.18 40.80
CA HIS A 122 31.64 -1.47 40.67
C HIS A 122 31.19 -1.25 39.22
N GLN A 123 30.31 -2.11 38.73
CA GLN A 123 29.59 -1.86 37.48
C GLN A 123 28.37 -0.97 37.73
N TRP A 124 28.08 -0.07 36.79
CA TRP A 124 26.81 0.65 36.75
C TRP A 124 26.17 0.61 35.37
N ILE A 125 24.90 1.04 35.30
CA ILE A 125 24.16 1.22 34.05
C ILE A 125 24.10 2.71 33.72
N PRO A 126 24.74 3.17 32.62
CA PRO A 126 24.73 4.59 32.26
C PRO A 126 23.32 5.11 31.98
N ALA A 127 23.12 6.41 32.19
CA ALA A 127 21.85 7.07 31.90
C ALA A 127 21.55 7.13 30.39
N GLN A 128 20.28 7.33 30.02
CA GLN A 128 19.84 7.33 28.61
C GLN A 128 20.55 8.42 27.79
N GLU A 129 20.85 9.56 28.41
CA GLU A 129 21.55 10.69 27.81
C GLU A 129 22.95 10.31 27.31
N VAL A 130 23.63 9.38 28.00
CA VAL A 130 24.93 8.84 27.58
C VAL A 130 24.76 8.03 26.29
N VAL A 131 23.71 7.20 26.21
CA VAL A 131 23.40 6.39 25.03
C VAL A 131 23.07 7.28 23.84
N ASP A 132 22.26 8.31 24.05
CA ASP A 132 21.84 9.25 23.01
C ASP A 132 23.02 10.08 22.49
N ALA A 133 23.89 10.56 23.38
CA ALA A 133 25.11 11.27 23.00
C ALA A 133 26.07 10.38 22.19
N LEU A 134 26.27 9.11 22.61
CA LEU A 134 27.09 8.15 21.85
C LEU A 134 26.51 7.85 20.47
N ARG A 135 25.18 7.70 20.35
CA ARG A 135 24.51 7.53 19.04
C ARG A 135 24.66 8.77 18.16
N GLY A 136 24.55 9.96 18.75
CA GLY A 136 24.80 11.23 18.06
C GLY A 136 26.24 11.33 17.55
N LEU A 137 27.22 10.99 18.39
CA LEU A 137 28.63 10.96 18.01
C LEU A 137 28.91 9.97 16.88
N ARG A 138 28.31 8.77 16.88
CA ARG A 138 28.42 7.84 15.73
C ARG A 138 28.00 8.49 14.41
N ASN A 139 26.93 9.28 14.43
CA ASN A 139 26.42 9.95 13.24
C ASN A 139 27.34 11.12 12.82
N VAL A 140 27.79 11.93 13.78
CA VAL A 140 28.61 13.12 13.50
C VAL A 140 30.05 12.75 13.10
N GLU A 141 30.59 11.67 13.65
CA GLU A 141 31.95 11.19 13.37
C GLU A 141 32.02 10.20 12.20
N TYR A 142 30.88 9.85 11.59
CA TYR A 142 30.84 9.01 10.40
C TYR A 142 31.63 9.65 9.24
N ARG A 143 32.37 8.81 8.52
CA ARG A 143 33.09 9.21 7.29
C ARG A 143 32.87 8.19 6.18
N PRO A 144 32.72 8.58 4.90
CA PRO A 144 32.53 7.63 3.79
C PRO A 144 33.66 6.61 3.57
N ASP A 145 34.88 6.90 4.02
CA ASP A 145 36.04 6.02 3.90
C ASP A 145 36.05 4.94 4.98
N THR A 146 35.80 5.32 6.24
CA THR A 146 35.89 4.40 7.40
C THR A 146 34.55 3.99 7.99
N GLY A 147 33.44 4.58 7.52
CA GLY A 147 32.10 4.54 8.10
C GLY A 147 32.02 5.12 9.52
N ALA A 148 31.04 4.68 10.31
CA ALA A 148 30.98 5.03 11.74
C ALA A 148 31.96 4.16 12.53
N TRP A 149 32.44 4.70 13.66
CA TRP A 149 33.25 3.93 14.59
C TRP A 149 32.46 2.73 15.12
N THR A 150 33.14 1.62 15.41
CA THR A 150 32.54 0.40 15.99
C THR A 150 32.68 0.35 17.49
N THR A 151 33.70 1.02 18.03
CA THR A 151 33.95 1.12 19.48
C THR A 151 34.21 2.56 19.91
N ALA A 152 33.73 2.94 21.08
CA ALA A 152 34.12 4.16 21.79
C ALA A 152 34.52 3.82 23.23
N SER A 153 35.65 4.36 23.69
CA SER A 153 36.17 4.18 25.04
C SER A 153 36.33 5.54 25.72
N ILE A 154 35.77 5.66 26.91
CA ILE A 154 35.80 6.87 27.72
C ILE A 154 36.45 6.53 29.05
N ALA A 155 37.53 7.21 29.38
CA ALA A 155 38.20 7.10 30.67
C ALA A 155 38.11 8.45 31.39
N ILE A 156 37.52 8.46 32.57
CA ILE A 156 37.33 9.67 33.39
C ILE A 156 38.15 9.52 34.66
N SER A 157 38.97 10.52 34.93
CA SER A 157 39.76 10.64 36.15
C SER A 157 39.63 12.05 36.74
N ARG A 158 40.29 12.32 37.86
CA ARG A 158 40.35 13.69 38.42
C ARG A 158 41.13 14.67 37.55
N ASP A 159 42.03 14.17 36.71
CA ASP A 159 42.93 14.99 35.88
C ASP A 159 42.33 15.31 34.51
N GLY A 160 41.21 14.66 34.15
CA GLY A 160 40.52 14.87 32.88
C GLY A 160 39.79 13.63 32.40
N ALA A 161 39.25 13.73 31.19
CA ALA A 161 38.59 12.63 30.50
C ALA A 161 39.14 12.46 29.09
N ASP A 162 39.37 11.21 28.69
CA ASP A 162 39.76 10.84 27.34
C ASP A 162 38.59 10.17 26.61
N TYR A 163 38.35 10.56 25.36
CA TYR A 163 37.39 9.95 24.46
C TYR A 163 38.11 9.44 23.21
N LEU A 164 38.09 8.13 22.99
CA LEU A 164 38.77 7.46 21.89
C LEU A 164 37.80 6.55 21.13
N THR A 165 37.93 6.51 19.80
CA THR A 165 37.10 5.66 18.94
C THR A 165 37.95 4.72 18.09
N GLY A 166 37.35 3.60 17.70
CA GLY A 166 37.98 2.53 16.91
C GLY A 166 37.04 1.97 15.86
N HIS A 167 37.60 1.28 14.86
CA HIS A 167 36.87 0.72 13.72
C HIS A 167 37.11 -0.79 13.53
N ASP A 168 37.74 -1.44 14.51
CA ASP A 168 38.00 -2.87 14.49
C ASP A 168 36.71 -3.68 14.63
N ALA A 169 36.78 -4.99 14.34
CA ALA A 169 35.63 -5.87 14.47
C ALA A 169 35.06 -5.83 15.90
N PRO A 170 33.73 -5.64 16.07
CA PRO A 170 33.14 -5.48 17.39
C PRO A 170 33.27 -6.74 18.22
N GLN A 171 33.62 -6.58 19.51
CA GLN A 171 33.64 -7.65 20.50
C GLN A 171 32.39 -7.57 21.36
N TRP A 172 31.37 -8.36 21.03
CA TRP A 172 30.11 -8.38 21.76
C TRP A 172 30.24 -9.15 23.07
N THR A 173 29.69 -8.59 24.15
CA THR A 173 29.64 -9.27 25.46
C THR A 173 28.51 -10.29 25.49
N ARG A 174 27.40 -10.00 24.80
CA ARG A 174 26.29 -10.94 24.60
C ARG A 174 26.34 -11.55 23.21
N ALA A 175 26.16 -12.86 23.11
CA ALA A 175 26.04 -13.53 21.83
C ALA A 175 24.83 -12.98 21.04
N ASP A 176 25.03 -12.73 19.74
CA ASP A 176 23.94 -12.34 18.84
C ASP A 176 23.13 -13.57 18.40
N GLU A 177 21.87 -13.35 18.02
CA GLU A 177 21.03 -14.34 17.33
C GLU A 177 21.14 -14.23 15.79
N GLY A 178 21.96 -13.30 15.24
CA GLY A 178 22.21 -13.26 13.80
C GLY A 178 23.15 -12.14 13.33
N PHE A 179 23.08 -11.82 12.03
CA PHE A 179 23.96 -10.84 11.37
C PHE A 179 23.25 -9.53 10.95
N ARG A 180 22.05 -9.26 11.48
CA ARG A 180 21.24 -8.08 11.11
C ARG A 180 21.98 -6.76 11.37
N ALA A 181 22.68 -6.63 12.50
CA ALA A 181 23.41 -5.41 12.86
C ALA A 181 24.51 -5.05 11.83
N TYR A 182 25.14 -6.07 11.23
CA TYR A 182 26.16 -5.93 10.20
C TYR A 182 25.56 -5.44 8.87
N TYR A 183 24.40 -6.00 8.52
CA TYR A 183 23.62 -5.55 7.36
C TYR A 183 23.11 -4.12 7.52
N ASP A 184 22.57 -3.79 8.69
CA ASP A 184 22.07 -2.45 9.02
C ASP A 184 23.20 -1.41 9.06
N GLU A 185 24.40 -1.77 9.51
CA GLU A 185 25.57 -0.87 9.47
C GLU A 185 25.90 -0.42 8.04
N LEU A 186 25.94 -1.34 7.07
CA LEU A 186 26.21 -0.98 5.68
C LEU A 186 25.06 -0.20 5.03
N ARG A 187 23.83 -0.31 5.55
CA ARG A 187 22.68 0.49 5.11
C ARG A 187 22.72 1.92 5.65
N PHE A 188 22.98 2.06 6.96
CA PHE A 188 22.93 3.35 7.65
C PHE A 188 24.21 4.15 7.56
N TYR A 189 25.35 3.46 7.51
CA TYR A 189 26.70 4.03 7.41
C TYR A 189 27.45 3.42 6.21
N PRO A 190 26.94 3.63 4.99
CA PRO A 190 27.57 3.11 3.79
C PRO A 190 29.01 3.60 3.66
N ARG A 191 29.91 2.77 3.15
CA ARG A 191 31.33 3.09 3.08
C ARG A 191 31.94 2.63 1.77
N THR A 192 33.00 3.31 1.36
CA THR A 192 33.69 3.07 0.08
C THR A 192 34.33 1.69 0.05
N THR A 193 34.87 1.23 1.19
CA THR A 193 35.44 -0.11 1.35
C THR A 193 34.95 -0.71 2.67
N ALA A 194 34.22 -1.82 2.59
CA ALA A 194 33.80 -2.57 3.77
C ALA A 194 34.88 -3.61 4.13
N PRO A 195 35.28 -3.73 5.41
CA PRO A 195 36.18 -4.80 5.83
C PRO A 195 35.48 -6.16 5.73
N ASP A 196 36.26 -7.22 5.49
CA ASP A 196 35.75 -8.58 5.24
C ASP A 196 34.77 -9.06 6.33
N TRP A 197 35.10 -8.83 7.60
CA TRP A 197 34.25 -9.22 8.73
C TRP A 197 32.86 -8.57 8.68
N LEU A 198 32.74 -7.36 8.13
CA LEU A 198 31.48 -6.63 8.03
C LEU A 198 30.71 -7.09 6.80
N PHE A 199 31.40 -7.20 5.67
CA PHE A 199 30.79 -7.57 4.40
C PHE A 199 30.29 -9.01 4.40
N GLU A 200 31.08 -9.97 4.87
CA GLU A 200 30.70 -11.39 4.92
C GLU A 200 29.48 -11.62 5.82
N ALA A 201 29.42 -10.98 6.99
CA ALA A 201 28.28 -11.07 7.89
C ALA A 201 27.02 -10.44 7.27
N ALA A 202 27.14 -9.24 6.68
CA ALA A 202 26.03 -8.57 6.01
C ALA A 202 25.52 -9.38 4.80
N TRP A 203 26.44 -9.98 4.04
CA TRP A 203 26.12 -10.89 2.94
C TRP A 203 25.35 -12.10 3.44
N GLN A 204 25.82 -12.76 4.50
CA GLN A 204 25.14 -13.92 5.07
C GLN A 204 23.72 -13.58 5.50
N HIS A 205 23.52 -12.45 6.21
CA HIS A 205 22.18 -11.97 6.54
C HIS A 205 21.32 -11.76 5.29
N HIS A 206 21.86 -11.08 4.28
CA HIS A 206 21.13 -10.85 3.04
C HIS A 206 20.75 -12.15 2.33
N ALA A 207 21.67 -13.12 2.25
CA ALA A 207 21.45 -14.41 1.62
C ALA A 207 20.39 -15.24 2.36
N ASP A 208 20.44 -15.26 3.69
CA ASP A 208 19.48 -15.97 4.54
C ASP A 208 18.07 -15.35 4.49
N ASN A 209 17.98 -14.06 4.14
CA ASN A 209 16.73 -13.31 4.04
C ASN A 209 16.37 -12.96 2.58
N ARG A 210 17.04 -13.59 1.60
CA ARG A 210 16.77 -13.37 0.18
C ARG A 210 15.53 -14.16 -0.25
N GLY A 211 14.66 -13.53 -1.03
CA GLY A 211 13.44 -14.16 -1.54
C GLY A 211 12.24 -14.07 -0.59
N GLY A 212 12.35 -13.33 0.52
CA GLY A 212 11.18 -12.92 1.29
C GLY A 212 10.43 -11.81 0.55
N PHE A 213 9.11 -11.98 0.36
CA PHE A 213 8.26 -10.89 -0.10
C PHE A 213 8.30 -9.74 0.92
N GLN A 214 8.63 -8.52 0.50
CA GLN A 214 8.48 -7.35 1.35
C GLN A 214 7.04 -6.86 1.25
N VAL A 215 6.28 -6.97 2.34
CA VAL A 215 4.98 -6.30 2.45
C VAL A 215 5.23 -4.80 2.34
N PRO A 216 4.54 -4.09 1.43
CA PRO A 216 4.59 -2.64 1.37
C PRO A 216 4.31 -2.06 2.75
N SER A 217 5.25 -1.28 3.28
CA SER A 217 5.04 -0.59 4.54
C SER A 217 4.03 0.55 4.31
N PRO A 218 3.20 0.90 5.31
CA PRO A 218 2.38 2.09 5.24
C PRO A 218 3.22 3.31 4.89
N VAL A 219 2.59 4.30 4.26
CA VAL A 219 3.23 5.58 3.97
C VAL A 219 3.75 6.21 5.27
N ARG A 220 5.00 6.69 5.26
CA ARG A 220 5.69 7.25 6.44
C ARG A 220 6.05 8.71 6.28
N MET A 221 5.91 9.48 7.35
CA MET A 221 6.36 10.88 7.36
C MET A 221 7.83 10.99 7.79
N VAL A 222 8.59 11.79 7.05
CA VAL A 222 9.98 12.14 7.37
C VAL A 222 10.01 13.28 8.39
N GLN A 223 10.82 13.09 9.44
CA GLN A 223 11.06 14.11 10.47
C GLN A 223 12.18 15.07 10.05
N VAL A 224 11.91 16.39 10.08
CA VAL A 224 12.91 17.41 9.70
C VAL A 224 14.07 17.47 10.69
N PHE A 225 13.75 17.44 11.98
CA PHE A 225 14.70 17.48 13.09
C PHE A 225 14.55 16.23 13.95
N ASP A 226 15.60 15.86 14.67
CA ASP A 226 15.61 14.67 15.53
C ASP A 226 15.00 14.97 16.92
N GLY A 227 14.97 16.24 17.32
CA GLY A 227 14.35 16.70 18.55
C GLY A 227 14.54 18.19 18.79
N ARG A 228 14.23 18.62 20.02
CA ARG A 228 14.49 19.98 20.51
C ARG A 228 15.29 19.94 21.80
N GLY A 229 16.22 20.88 21.93
CA GLY A 229 17.01 21.09 23.15
C GLY A 229 16.20 21.77 24.25
N ALA A 230 16.84 21.96 25.42
CA ALA A 230 16.22 22.60 26.58
C ALA A 230 15.86 24.08 26.35
N ASP A 231 16.50 24.72 25.38
CA ASP A 231 16.25 26.10 24.92
C ASP A 231 15.25 26.17 23.76
N ASP A 232 14.53 25.07 23.49
CA ASP A 232 13.58 24.90 22.39
C ASP A 232 14.20 24.96 20.99
N ARG A 233 15.54 24.96 20.87
CA ARG A 233 16.21 24.92 19.56
C ARG A 233 16.14 23.52 18.95
N PRO A 234 15.87 23.40 17.64
CA PRO A 234 15.87 22.11 16.97
C PRO A 234 17.31 21.58 16.84
N PHE A 235 17.47 20.26 16.92
CA PHE A 235 18.73 19.59 16.61
C PHE A 235 18.54 18.40 15.67
N ALA A 236 19.60 18.09 14.92
CA ALA A 236 19.64 16.92 14.04
C ALA A 236 21.07 16.34 14.01
N HIS A 237 21.29 15.22 14.69
CA HIS A 237 22.58 14.56 14.79
C HIS A 237 22.68 13.48 13.71
N ARG A 238 22.84 13.91 12.46
CA ARG A 238 22.80 13.04 11.28
C ARG A 238 24.16 12.99 10.56
N PRO A 239 24.45 11.88 9.84
CA PRO A 239 25.64 11.79 9.01
C PRO A 239 25.70 12.94 7.99
N ALA A 240 26.88 13.56 7.86
CA ALA A 240 27.10 14.58 6.85
C ALA A 240 27.15 13.94 5.45
N LEU A 241 26.59 14.64 4.46
CA LEU A 241 26.65 14.23 3.06
C LEU A 241 27.84 14.92 2.39
N SER A 242 28.50 14.23 1.45
CA SER A 242 29.45 14.90 0.56
C SER A 242 28.70 15.87 -0.34
N TRP A 243 29.37 16.93 -0.82
CA TRP A 243 28.74 17.91 -1.71
C TRP A 243 28.01 17.26 -2.90
N ALA A 244 28.61 16.22 -3.50
CA ALA A 244 28.03 15.54 -4.65
C ALA A 244 26.74 14.77 -4.29
N GLU A 245 26.74 14.02 -3.18
CA GLU A 245 25.52 13.33 -2.72
C GLU A 245 24.45 14.33 -2.30
N LYS A 246 24.82 15.41 -1.62
CA LYS A 246 23.91 16.51 -1.26
C LYS A 246 23.14 17.03 -2.47
N GLN A 247 23.78 17.22 -3.63
CA GLN A 247 23.08 17.65 -4.85
C GLN A 247 22.03 16.63 -5.30
N THR A 248 22.40 15.34 -5.37
CA THR A 248 21.47 14.29 -5.81
C THR A 248 20.30 14.09 -4.84
N VAL A 249 20.52 14.30 -3.54
CA VAL A 249 19.47 14.25 -2.53
C VAL A 249 18.56 15.48 -2.62
N LEU A 250 19.10 16.67 -2.89
CA LEU A 250 18.29 17.85 -3.16
C LEU A 250 17.40 17.65 -4.39
N ASP A 251 17.95 17.13 -5.48
CA ASP A 251 17.17 16.81 -6.69
C ASP A 251 16.04 15.82 -6.38
N TYR A 252 16.29 14.81 -5.54
CA TYR A 252 15.24 13.89 -5.09
C TYR A 252 14.14 14.60 -4.31
N LEU A 253 14.52 15.42 -3.33
CA LEU A 253 13.57 16.12 -2.45
C LEU A 253 12.65 17.07 -3.24
N TYR A 254 13.16 17.73 -4.28
CA TYR A 254 12.38 18.60 -5.16
C TYR A 254 11.60 17.82 -6.23
N GLY A 255 12.06 16.64 -6.62
CA GLY A 255 11.48 15.84 -7.70
C GLY A 255 10.25 15.00 -7.31
N GLY A 256 9.96 14.84 -6.01
CA GLY A 256 8.80 14.07 -5.55
C GLY A 256 7.47 14.73 -5.94
N GLU A 257 6.40 13.93 -6.00
CA GLU A 257 5.05 14.43 -6.30
C GLU A 257 4.59 15.43 -5.24
N ILE A 258 4.11 16.60 -5.66
CA ILE A 258 3.60 17.65 -4.77
C ILE A 258 2.21 17.26 -4.26
N LEU A 259 2.08 17.01 -2.97
CA LEU A 259 0.80 16.67 -2.33
C LEU A 259 0.02 17.89 -1.88
N LEU A 260 0.71 18.81 -1.21
CA LEU A 260 0.13 19.99 -0.59
C LEU A 260 1.09 21.16 -0.78
N SER A 261 0.54 22.32 -1.11
CA SER A 261 1.28 23.57 -1.25
C SER A 261 0.46 24.68 -0.61
N ALA A 262 1.08 25.42 0.30
CA ALA A 262 0.52 26.64 0.87
C ALA A 262 1.30 27.87 0.38
N PRO A 263 0.63 29.01 0.15
CA PRO A 263 1.32 30.25 -0.20
C PRO A 263 2.30 30.71 0.89
N GLY A 264 3.42 31.31 0.46
CA GLY A 264 4.42 31.94 1.33
C GLY A 264 5.43 30.97 1.93
N THR A 265 6.24 31.48 2.85
CA THR A 265 7.36 30.79 3.50
C THR A 265 7.23 30.83 5.03
N SER A 266 7.99 29.98 5.71
CA SER A 266 8.17 29.98 7.17
C SER A 266 9.54 30.57 7.55
N ALA A 267 9.67 30.98 8.81
CA ALA A 267 10.96 31.35 9.38
C ALA A 267 11.90 30.14 9.47
N ASP A 268 13.20 30.39 9.38
CA ASP A 268 14.24 29.42 9.65
C ASP A 268 14.31 29.15 11.16
N GLU A 269 14.16 27.87 11.55
CA GLU A 269 14.16 27.46 12.96
C GLU A 269 15.57 27.25 13.53
N VAL A 270 16.57 27.07 12.67
CA VAL A 270 17.98 26.89 13.05
C VAL A 270 18.65 28.25 13.20
N ASP A 271 18.37 29.18 12.29
CA ASP A 271 18.82 30.58 12.36
C ASP A 271 17.65 31.56 12.16
N PRO A 272 16.91 31.92 13.23
CA PRO A 272 15.77 32.83 13.14
C PRO A 272 16.09 34.25 12.70
N GLN A 273 17.37 34.61 12.54
CA GLN A 273 17.78 35.92 12.00
C GLN A 273 17.74 35.95 10.46
N GLN A 274 17.69 34.78 9.81
CA GLN A 274 17.55 34.68 8.35
C GLN A 274 16.17 35.17 7.90
N PRO A 275 16.06 35.71 6.67
CA PRO A 275 14.77 35.95 6.04
C PRO A 275 13.93 34.65 5.99
N PRO A 276 12.60 34.72 6.14
CA PRO A 276 11.76 33.54 6.08
C PRO A 276 11.73 32.99 4.65
N GLU A 277 12.48 31.92 4.41
CA GLU A 277 12.61 31.27 3.09
C GLU A 277 12.19 29.80 3.10
N VAL A 278 11.83 29.25 4.26
CA VAL A 278 11.49 27.82 4.40
C VAL A 278 10.18 27.52 3.63
N PRO A 279 10.19 26.63 2.62
CA PRO A 279 9.01 26.35 1.80
C PRO A 279 7.89 25.63 2.57
N LYS A 280 6.63 25.97 2.27
CA LYS A 280 5.43 25.34 2.82
C LYS A 280 4.80 24.35 1.84
N GLN A 281 5.56 23.31 1.49
CA GLN A 281 5.10 22.25 0.58
C GLN A 281 5.36 20.88 1.20
N PHE A 282 4.52 19.90 0.88
CA PHE A 282 4.74 18.48 1.18
C PHE A 282 4.83 17.71 -0.13
N HIS A 283 5.80 16.81 -0.19
CA HIS A 283 6.05 15.93 -1.33
C HIS A 283 5.98 14.46 -0.92
N THR A 284 5.78 13.58 -1.90
CA THR A 284 5.84 12.13 -1.71
C THR A 284 6.45 11.39 -2.89
N ASP A 285 6.91 10.17 -2.63
CA ASP A 285 7.28 9.16 -3.62
C ASP A 285 6.37 7.91 -3.53
N GLY A 286 5.27 7.99 -2.80
CA GLY A 286 4.36 6.87 -2.54
C GLY A 286 4.76 5.95 -1.38
N THR A 287 5.98 6.08 -0.83
CA THR A 287 6.39 5.36 0.39
C THR A 287 6.65 6.32 1.55
N TRP A 288 7.20 7.49 1.24
CA TRP A 288 7.55 8.53 2.19
C TRP A 288 6.85 9.84 1.86
N VAL A 289 6.59 10.63 2.89
CA VAL A 289 6.09 12.00 2.80
C VAL A 289 7.07 12.90 3.51
N TRP A 290 7.51 13.98 2.87
CA TRP A 290 8.42 14.93 3.47
C TRP A 290 7.97 16.36 3.24
N PRO A 291 8.15 17.26 4.23
CA PRO A 291 8.07 18.68 3.98
C PRO A 291 9.27 19.14 3.15
N LEU A 292 9.04 20.01 2.17
CA LEU A 292 10.12 20.58 1.34
C LEU A 292 11.08 21.47 2.14
N ALA A 293 10.70 21.85 3.37
CA ALA A 293 11.61 22.41 4.36
C ALA A 293 12.91 21.61 4.53
N MET A 294 12.86 20.28 4.36
CA MET A 294 14.05 19.43 4.40
C MET A 294 15.10 19.84 3.35
N ALA A 295 14.67 20.19 2.13
CA ALA A 295 15.58 20.61 1.08
C ALA A 295 16.25 21.95 1.43
N TYR A 296 15.51 22.86 2.08
CA TYR A 296 16.05 24.10 2.60
C TYR A 296 17.13 23.84 3.66
N TYR A 297 16.84 23.04 4.69
CA TYR A 297 17.79 22.77 5.77
C TYR A 297 19.01 21.96 5.30
N LEU A 298 18.86 21.05 4.34
CA LEU A 298 19.99 20.41 3.68
C LEU A 298 20.82 21.42 2.89
N GLY A 299 20.18 22.28 2.11
CA GLY A 299 20.82 23.28 1.27
C GLY A 299 21.62 24.32 2.06
N VAL A 300 20.99 24.92 3.08
CA VAL A 300 21.50 26.07 3.85
C VAL A 300 22.34 25.64 5.05
N HIS A 301 21.93 24.60 5.78
CA HIS A 301 22.53 24.22 7.07
C HIS A 301 23.27 22.88 7.06
N ASP A 302 23.37 22.23 5.89
CA ASP A 302 23.97 20.89 5.74
C ASP A 302 23.33 19.83 6.66
N ILE A 303 22.05 20.01 7.00
CA ILE A 303 21.28 19.05 7.79
C ILE A 303 20.75 17.97 6.85
N ALA A 304 21.37 16.80 6.90
CA ALA A 304 20.96 15.64 6.11
C ALA A 304 19.54 15.16 6.48
N PRO A 305 18.80 14.49 5.58
CA PRO A 305 17.60 13.76 5.95
C PRO A 305 17.90 12.56 6.88
N PRO A 306 16.89 11.98 7.55
CA PRO A 306 17.05 10.78 8.37
C PRO A 306 17.66 9.60 7.59
N ARG A 307 18.43 8.76 8.30
CA ARG A 307 19.23 7.67 7.70
C ARG A 307 18.40 6.64 6.91
N ASP A 308 17.23 6.31 7.41
CA ASP A 308 16.28 5.37 6.81
C ASP A 308 15.62 5.94 5.56
N PHE A 309 15.33 7.23 5.55
CA PHE A 309 14.88 7.92 4.34
C PHE A 309 16.03 8.04 3.31
N LEU A 310 17.24 8.38 3.73
CA LEU A 310 18.42 8.41 2.83
C LEU A 310 18.70 7.04 2.20
N GLU A 311 18.58 5.98 2.97
CA GLU A 311 18.71 4.61 2.46
C GLU A 311 17.67 4.31 1.37
N HIS A 312 16.43 4.75 1.55
CA HIS A 312 15.38 4.66 0.55
C HIS A 312 15.70 5.48 -0.71
N VAL A 313 16.12 6.73 -0.56
CA VAL A 313 16.56 7.60 -1.67
C VAL A 313 17.67 6.94 -2.48
N ARG A 314 18.67 6.35 -1.80
CA ARG A 314 19.79 5.65 -2.44
C ARG A 314 19.34 4.40 -3.19
N ARG A 315 18.41 3.61 -2.63
CA ARG A 315 17.83 2.44 -3.30
C ARG A 315 17.07 2.81 -4.58
N ASN A 316 16.42 3.96 -4.58
CA ASN A 316 15.76 4.52 -5.76
C ASN A 316 16.73 5.22 -6.73
N GLY A 317 18.04 5.06 -6.55
CA GLY A 317 19.05 5.67 -7.42
C GLY A 317 19.03 7.20 -7.40
N HIS A 318 18.61 7.80 -6.29
CA HIS A 318 18.42 9.26 -6.12
C HIS A 318 17.45 9.86 -7.13
N ARG A 319 16.46 9.09 -7.59
CA ARG A 319 15.34 9.61 -8.38
C ARG A 319 14.01 9.15 -7.78
N PRO A 320 13.08 10.08 -7.50
CA PRO A 320 11.74 9.68 -7.12
C PRO A 320 11.05 8.99 -8.30
N PRO A 321 10.04 8.14 -8.04
CA PRO A 321 9.28 7.50 -9.11
C PRO A 321 8.58 8.56 -9.96
N GLU A 322 8.47 8.31 -11.27
CA GLU A 322 7.78 9.22 -12.19
C GLU A 322 6.29 9.32 -11.93
N VAL A 323 5.71 8.27 -11.33
CA VAL A 323 4.29 8.14 -11.05
C VAL A 323 4.12 7.52 -9.66
N VAL A 324 3.27 8.13 -8.84
CA VAL A 324 2.83 7.58 -7.55
C VAL A 324 1.41 7.00 -7.71
N ALA A 325 1.14 5.87 -7.07
CA ALA A 325 -0.21 5.33 -7.03
C ALA A 325 -1.16 6.31 -6.33
N GLU A 326 -2.35 6.51 -6.89
CA GLU A 326 -3.35 7.45 -6.35
C GLU A 326 -3.69 7.12 -4.89
N ARG A 327 -3.76 5.83 -4.55
CA ARG A 327 -3.93 5.39 -3.17
C ARG A 327 -2.81 5.86 -2.26
N ALA A 328 -1.56 5.64 -2.66
CA ALA A 328 -0.41 6.04 -1.86
C ALA A 328 -0.37 7.57 -1.68
N ALA A 329 -0.71 8.34 -2.71
CA ALA A 329 -0.86 9.78 -2.61
C ALA A 329 -2.00 10.20 -1.65
N ALA A 330 -3.14 9.51 -1.68
CA ALA A 330 -4.25 9.75 -0.76
C ALA A 330 -3.87 9.42 0.70
N GLU A 331 -3.20 8.30 0.94
CA GLU A 331 -2.66 7.92 2.26
C GLU A 331 -1.63 8.93 2.77
N ALA A 332 -0.75 9.38 1.89
CA ALA A 332 0.22 10.42 2.19
C ALA A 332 -0.44 11.74 2.58
N LYS A 333 -1.46 12.17 1.84
CA LYS A 333 -2.23 13.38 2.13
C LYS A 333 -3.03 13.24 3.42
N ALA A 334 -3.62 12.08 3.67
CA ALA A 334 -4.31 11.74 4.91
C ALA A 334 -3.39 11.85 6.12
N LEU A 335 -2.16 11.35 6.01
CA LEU A 335 -1.14 11.43 7.05
C LEU A 335 -0.78 12.89 7.41
N VAL A 336 -0.70 13.77 6.40
CA VAL A 336 -0.40 15.20 6.64
C VAL A 336 -1.60 15.94 7.26
N LEU A 337 -2.81 15.64 6.80
CA LEU A 337 -4.03 16.37 7.20
C LEU A 337 -4.73 15.80 8.45
N GLY A 338 -4.35 14.60 8.90
CA GLY A 338 -5.07 13.88 9.96
C GLY A 338 -6.48 13.46 9.52
N ALA A 339 -6.63 13.04 8.26
CA ALA A 339 -7.91 12.69 7.62
C ALA A 339 -7.98 11.20 7.25
N ASP A 340 -9.12 10.77 6.72
CA ASP A 340 -9.30 9.43 6.15
C ASP A 340 -8.79 9.41 4.69
N ALA A 341 -7.95 8.42 4.36
CA ALA A 341 -7.41 8.24 3.02
C ALA A 341 -8.50 7.89 2.01
N ASP A 342 -9.52 7.11 2.39
CA ASP A 342 -10.61 6.71 1.50
C ASP A 342 -11.42 7.92 1.02
N ALA A 343 -11.57 8.94 1.89
CA ALA A 343 -12.26 10.19 1.56
C ALA A 343 -11.41 11.16 0.71
N LEU A 344 -10.11 10.90 0.57
CA LEU A 344 -9.15 11.75 -0.15
C LEU A 344 -8.72 11.19 -1.50
N GLU A 345 -9.14 9.96 -1.85
CA GLU A 345 -9.00 9.46 -3.22
C GLU A 345 -9.81 10.34 -4.18
N ASN A 346 -9.22 10.72 -5.31
CA ASN A 346 -9.91 11.58 -6.27
C ASN A 346 -10.99 10.78 -7.02
N VAL A 347 -10.72 9.50 -7.26
CA VAL A 347 -11.59 8.58 -7.97
C VAL A 347 -12.03 7.42 -7.06
N PRO A 348 -13.34 7.25 -6.81
CA PRO A 348 -13.84 6.07 -6.12
C PRO A 348 -13.61 4.81 -6.97
N PRO A 349 -12.88 3.79 -6.46
CA PRO A 349 -12.63 2.57 -7.21
C PRO A 349 -13.89 1.85 -7.70
N ALA A 350 -14.98 1.95 -6.94
CA ALA A 350 -16.27 1.35 -7.27
C ALA A 350 -16.81 1.85 -8.62
N GLU A 351 -16.60 3.12 -8.96
CA GLU A 351 -17.10 3.70 -10.21
C GLU A 351 -16.40 3.09 -11.43
N ALA A 352 -15.07 2.96 -11.37
CA ALA A 352 -14.29 2.33 -12.42
C ALA A 352 -14.66 0.85 -12.61
N ILE A 353 -14.91 0.13 -11.51
CA ILE A 353 -15.35 -1.27 -11.52
C ILE A 353 -16.73 -1.40 -12.19
N GLU A 354 -17.70 -0.57 -11.81
CA GLU A 354 -19.04 -0.62 -12.39
C GLU A 354 -19.04 -0.27 -13.88
N LEU A 355 -18.21 0.69 -14.30
CA LEU A 355 -18.03 1.00 -15.71
C LEU A 355 -17.41 -0.16 -16.48
N ALA A 356 -16.36 -0.79 -15.94
CA ALA A 356 -15.77 -2.00 -16.54
C ALA A 356 -16.80 -3.12 -16.68
N ARG A 357 -17.57 -3.41 -15.64
CA ARG A 357 -18.67 -4.39 -15.67
C ARG A 357 -19.68 -4.07 -16.77
N GLY A 358 -20.13 -2.82 -16.84
CA GLY A 358 -21.10 -2.36 -17.82
C GLY A 358 -20.62 -2.56 -19.26
N PHE A 359 -19.40 -2.12 -19.59
CA PHE A 359 -18.84 -2.29 -20.93
C PHE A 359 -18.58 -3.75 -21.31
N ILE A 360 -18.01 -4.54 -20.40
CA ILE A 360 -17.74 -5.97 -20.62
C ILE A 360 -19.06 -6.72 -20.85
N GLY A 361 -20.06 -6.46 -20.00
CA GLY A 361 -21.40 -7.05 -20.11
C GLY A 361 -22.14 -6.64 -21.39
N ALA A 362 -22.07 -5.37 -21.80
CA ALA A 362 -22.67 -4.85 -23.02
C ALA A 362 -22.07 -5.48 -24.30
N MET A 363 -20.80 -5.90 -24.25
CA MET A 363 -20.18 -6.68 -25.33
C MET A 363 -20.62 -8.15 -25.35
N GLY A 364 -21.43 -8.60 -24.40
CA GLY A 364 -21.93 -9.97 -24.30
C GLY A 364 -20.96 -10.96 -23.67
N MET A 365 -19.91 -10.48 -23.00
CA MET A 365 -18.96 -11.34 -22.30
C MET A 365 -19.49 -11.74 -20.92
N SER A 366 -19.18 -12.97 -20.50
CA SER A 366 -19.63 -13.55 -19.24
C SER A 366 -18.80 -13.04 -18.06
N ARG A 367 -19.50 -12.76 -16.95
CA ARG A 367 -18.91 -12.50 -15.61
C ARG A 367 -18.11 -13.66 -15.02
N ARG A 368 -18.14 -14.84 -15.64
CA ARG A 368 -17.33 -16.00 -15.24
C ARG A 368 -15.87 -15.86 -15.62
N PHE A 369 -15.55 -14.96 -16.56
CA PHE A 369 -14.20 -14.77 -17.10
C PHE A 369 -13.54 -13.47 -16.64
N TYR A 370 -14.13 -12.76 -15.68
CA TYR A 370 -13.46 -11.63 -15.06
C TYR A 370 -13.79 -11.48 -13.58
N SER A 371 -12.91 -10.83 -12.82
CA SER A 371 -13.12 -10.57 -11.40
C SER A 371 -12.39 -9.33 -10.90
N PHE A 372 -12.96 -8.69 -9.89
CA PHE A 372 -12.36 -7.54 -9.20
C PHE A 372 -11.95 -7.83 -7.75
N GLU A 373 -12.27 -9.04 -7.27
CA GLU A 373 -12.07 -9.43 -5.87
C GLU A 373 -11.06 -10.56 -5.77
N GLN A 374 -11.40 -11.71 -6.36
CA GLN A 374 -10.58 -12.92 -6.33
C GLN A 374 -10.18 -13.36 -7.73
N PRO A 375 -8.96 -13.88 -7.93
CA PRO A 375 -8.53 -14.38 -9.21
C PRO A 375 -9.44 -15.47 -9.77
N VAL A 376 -9.63 -15.47 -11.09
CA VAL A 376 -10.46 -16.46 -11.78
C VAL A 376 -9.67 -17.17 -12.88
N GLU A 377 -9.57 -18.50 -12.77
CA GLU A 377 -8.90 -19.35 -13.76
C GLU A 377 -9.56 -19.22 -15.14
N GLY A 378 -8.74 -19.05 -16.18
CA GLY A 378 -9.19 -18.83 -17.55
C GLY A 378 -9.80 -17.46 -17.79
N GLY A 379 -9.61 -16.50 -16.88
CA GLY A 379 -10.18 -15.16 -16.98
C GLY A 379 -9.23 -14.05 -16.53
N TRP A 380 -9.72 -12.83 -16.66
CA TRP A 380 -9.00 -11.60 -16.33
C TRP A 380 -9.36 -11.07 -14.95
N CYS A 381 -8.44 -10.36 -14.33
CA CYS A 381 -8.62 -9.82 -12.99
C CYS A 381 -8.12 -8.38 -12.95
N MET A 382 -8.82 -7.51 -12.23
CA MET A 382 -8.38 -6.15 -11.90
C MET A 382 -8.44 -5.97 -10.39
N ARG A 383 -7.31 -5.76 -9.71
CA ARG A 383 -7.25 -5.69 -8.24
C ARG A 383 -6.31 -4.59 -7.77
N ARG A 384 -6.63 -3.96 -6.64
CA ARG A 384 -5.69 -3.10 -5.92
C ARG A 384 -4.71 -3.97 -5.12
N GLU A 385 -3.43 -3.63 -5.20
CA GLU A 385 -2.33 -4.24 -4.49
C GLU A 385 -2.02 -3.48 -3.20
N LEU A 386 -1.18 -4.08 -2.35
CA LEU A 386 -0.88 -3.55 -1.02
C LEU A 386 -0.14 -2.21 -1.04
N ASP A 387 0.60 -1.92 -2.11
CA ASP A 387 1.27 -0.63 -2.33
C ASP A 387 0.37 0.40 -3.04
N GLY A 388 -0.93 0.10 -3.16
CA GLY A 388 -1.93 1.01 -3.71
C GLY A 388 -2.10 0.98 -5.22
N TRP A 389 -1.19 0.33 -5.96
CA TRP A 389 -1.28 0.19 -7.41
C TRP A 389 -2.41 -0.79 -7.80
N TRP A 390 -2.98 -0.57 -8.99
CA TRP A 390 -3.95 -1.47 -9.59
C TRP A 390 -3.26 -2.42 -10.56
N ALA A 391 -3.42 -3.72 -10.37
CA ALA A 391 -2.95 -4.72 -11.31
C ALA A 391 -4.09 -5.29 -12.14
N VAL A 392 -3.87 -5.39 -13.45
CA VAL A 392 -4.70 -6.15 -14.37
C VAL A 392 -3.90 -7.31 -14.93
N PHE A 393 -4.44 -8.53 -14.86
CA PHE A 393 -3.75 -9.75 -15.27
C PHE A 393 -4.74 -10.84 -15.65
N CYS A 394 -4.28 -11.91 -16.31
CA CYS A 394 -5.08 -13.12 -16.51
C CYS A 394 -4.48 -14.30 -15.74
N VAL A 395 -5.32 -15.29 -15.41
CA VAL A 395 -4.89 -16.54 -14.78
C VAL A 395 -5.08 -17.68 -15.77
N ASP A 396 -4.02 -18.43 -16.04
CA ASP A 396 -4.05 -19.57 -16.97
C ASP A 396 -3.06 -20.65 -16.54
N GLY A 397 -3.57 -21.86 -16.34
CA GLY A 397 -2.82 -22.99 -15.78
C GLY A 397 -2.44 -22.78 -14.32
N GLY A 398 -3.24 -22.03 -13.56
CA GLY A 398 -2.93 -21.61 -12.19
C GLY A 398 -1.84 -20.55 -12.06
N ALA A 399 -1.30 -20.04 -13.17
CA ALA A 399 -0.27 -19.01 -13.18
C ALA A 399 -0.84 -17.64 -13.59
N VAL A 400 -0.36 -16.58 -12.94
CA VAL A 400 -0.63 -15.19 -13.35
C VAL A 400 0.16 -14.88 -14.62
N LYS A 401 -0.50 -14.34 -15.64
CA LYS A 401 0.09 -13.95 -16.93
C LYS A 401 -0.39 -12.56 -17.34
N ASN A 402 0.35 -11.94 -18.26
CA ASN A 402 0.01 -10.64 -18.87
C ASN A 402 -0.33 -9.55 -17.83
N ARG A 403 0.41 -9.52 -16.73
CA ARG A 403 0.19 -8.54 -15.65
C ARG A 403 0.65 -7.16 -16.09
N SER A 404 -0.20 -6.16 -15.89
CA SER A 404 0.07 -4.74 -16.09
C SER A 404 -0.37 -3.98 -14.85
N ARG A 405 0.37 -2.93 -14.47
CA ARG A 405 0.09 -2.13 -13.26
C ARG A 405 -0.25 -0.69 -13.63
N PHE A 406 -1.15 -0.08 -12.88
CA PHE A 406 -1.70 1.25 -13.12
C PHE A 406 -1.80 2.02 -11.79
N PRO A 407 -1.52 3.33 -11.79
CA PRO A 407 -1.57 4.13 -10.56
C PRO A 407 -3.00 4.44 -10.10
N GLU A 408 -3.97 4.39 -11.01
CA GLU A 408 -5.37 4.78 -10.80
C GLU A 408 -6.34 3.71 -11.37
N PRO A 409 -7.57 3.62 -10.81
CA PRO A 409 -8.49 2.55 -11.17
C PRO A 409 -9.08 2.68 -12.58
N PHE A 410 -9.22 3.88 -13.15
CA PHE A 410 -9.78 4.06 -14.49
C PHE A 410 -8.87 3.53 -15.59
N ALA A 411 -7.56 3.82 -15.53
CA ALA A 411 -6.57 3.25 -16.44
C ALA A 411 -6.56 1.71 -16.38
N ALA A 412 -6.65 1.13 -15.18
CA ALA A 412 -6.78 -0.31 -15.00
C ALA A 412 -8.08 -0.85 -15.63
N ALA A 413 -9.22 -0.21 -15.37
CA ALA A 413 -10.50 -0.59 -15.96
C ALA A 413 -10.46 -0.53 -17.50
N ALA A 414 -9.91 0.54 -18.07
CA ALA A 414 -9.75 0.68 -19.52
C ALA A 414 -8.87 -0.42 -20.11
N HIS A 415 -7.78 -0.78 -19.43
CA HIS A 415 -6.91 -1.89 -19.85
C HIS A 415 -7.64 -3.23 -19.81
N LEU A 416 -8.38 -3.53 -18.74
CA LEU A 416 -9.19 -4.74 -18.61
C LEU A 416 -10.21 -4.86 -19.76
N ILE A 417 -10.98 -3.78 -20.00
CA ILE A 417 -11.96 -3.72 -21.09
C ILE A 417 -11.27 -4.00 -22.43
N GLY A 418 -10.14 -3.34 -22.70
CA GLY A 418 -9.39 -3.50 -23.94
C GLY A 418 -8.85 -4.93 -24.12
N ALA A 419 -8.23 -5.50 -23.08
CA ALA A 419 -7.69 -6.85 -23.11
C ALA A 419 -8.76 -7.90 -23.41
N MET A 420 -9.91 -7.79 -22.75
CA MET A 420 -11.05 -8.69 -22.99
C MET A 420 -11.70 -8.46 -24.35
N ALA A 421 -11.86 -7.21 -24.78
CA ALA A 421 -12.46 -6.89 -26.09
C ALA A 421 -11.63 -7.47 -27.25
N LEU A 422 -10.29 -7.42 -27.16
CA LEU A 422 -9.39 -7.99 -28.16
C LEU A 422 -9.50 -9.52 -28.29
N THR A 423 -10.00 -10.20 -27.26
CA THR A 423 -10.16 -11.66 -27.19
C THR A 423 -11.60 -12.08 -26.91
N ARG A 424 -12.56 -11.23 -27.26
CA ARG A 424 -13.98 -11.32 -26.91
C ARG A 424 -14.61 -12.70 -27.12
N ASP A 425 -14.30 -13.34 -28.24
CA ASP A 425 -14.91 -14.63 -28.62
C ASP A 425 -14.60 -15.75 -27.61
N GLN A 426 -13.51 -15.63 -26.84
CA GLN A 426 -13.14 -16.58 -25.79
C GLN A 426 -14.02 -16.43 -24.53
N PHE A 427 -14.64 -15.26 -24.35
CA PHE A 427 -15.32 -14.87 -23.12
C PHE A 427 -16.81 -14.66 -23.29
N LEU A 428 -17.36 -14.99 -24.46
CA LEU A 428 -18.78 -14.86 -24.73
C LEU A 428 -19.63 -15.65 -23.73
N ARG A 429 -20.73 -15.03 -23.32
CA ARG A 429 -21.75 -15.66 -22.49
C ARG A 429 -22.37 -16.86 -23.20
N ALA A 430 -22.56 -17.95 -22.45
CA ALA A 430 -23.32 -19.08 -22.95
C ALA A 430 -24.81 -18.69 -23.10
N PRO A 431 -25.55 -19.21 -24.11
CA PRO A 431 -26.95 -18.82 -24.31
C PRO A 431 -27.88 -19.08 -23.11
N ASP A 432 -27.52 -20.03 -22.25
CA ASP A 432 -28.26 -20.43 -21.06
C ASP A 432 -27.75 -19.77 -19.76
N GLU A 433 -26.75 -18.90 -19.85
CA GLU A 433 -26.25 -18.17 -18.69
C GLU A 433 -27.12 -16.92 -18.42
N PRO A 434 -27.71 -16.78 -17.22
CA PRO A 434 -28.59 -15.67 -16.90
C PRO A 434 -27.81 -14.36 -16.67
N LEU A 435 -28.45 -13.26 -17.03
CA LEU A 435 -28.00 -11.89 -16.83
C LEU A 435 -28.10 -11.50 -15.34
N ALA A 436 -27.06 -10.85 -14.84
CA ALA A 436 -27.14 -10.04 -13.63
C ALA A 436 -27.91 -8.73 -13.92
N ASP A 437 -28.42 -8.10 -12.87
CA ASP A 437 -29.21 -6.88 -12.97
C ASP A 437 -28.49 -5.80 -13.77
N PHE A 438 -27.23 -5.49 -13.46
CA PHE A 438 -26.45 -4.48 -14.17
C PHE A 438 -26.25 -4.80 -15.66
N GLU A 439 -26.29 -6.09 -16.05
CA GLU A 439 -26.11 -6.55 -17.44
C GLU A 439 -27.37 -6.42 -18.29
N CYS A 440 -28.55 -6.24 -17.69
CA CYS A 440 -29.80 -6.09 -18.44
C CYS A 440 -29.84 -4.75 -19.20
N PRO A 441 -29.96 -4.72 -20.54
CA PRO A 441 -30.03 -3.46 -21.30
C PRO A 441 -31.37 -2.70 -21.12
N ILE A 442 -32.43 -3.37 -20.66
CA ILE A 442 -33.76 -2.77 -20.44
C ILE A 442 -34.05 -2.74 -18.95
N ARG A 443 -34.53 -1.60 -18.45
CA ARG A 443 -34.82 -1.35 -17.03
C ARG A 443 -36.33 -1.26 -16.78
N PRO A 444 -36.83 -1.75 -15.62
CA PRO A 444 -38.19 -1.46 -15.19
C PRO A 444 -38.41 0.05 -15.03
N LEU A 445 -39.59 0.53 -15.42
CA LEU A 445 -40.00 1.93 -15.22
C LEU A 445 -40.30 2.22 -13.73
N PRO A 446 -40.32 3.49 -13.29
CA PRO A 446 -40.66 3.83 -11.92
C PRO A 446 -42.01 3.23 -11.47
N GLY A 447 -42.01 2.56 -10.32
CA GLY A 447 -43.19 1.89 -9.75
C GLY A 447 -43.35 0.42 -10.15
N GLU A 448 -42.57 -0.07 -11.12
CA GLU A 448 -42.49 -1.49 -11.45
C GLU A 448 -41.60 -2.25 -10.46
N PRO A 449 -41.78 -3.57 -10.30
CA PRO A 449 -40.86 -4.37 -9.52
C PRO A 449 -39.42 -4.28 -10.09
N PRO A 450 -38.40 -4.09 -9.25
CA PRO A 450 -37.00 -4.04 -9.66
C PRO A 450 -36.50 -5.36 -10.27
N LEU A 451 -35.36 -5.33 -10.97
CA LEU A 451 -34.80 -6.52 -11.65
C LEU A 451 -34.39 -7.65 -10.68
N ASP A 452 -34.08 -7.31 -9.42
CA ASP A 452 -33.74 -8.27 -8.38
C ASP A 452 -34.96 -9.08 -7.90
N ALA A 453 -36.18 -8.64 -8.24
CA ALA A 453 -37.42 -9.40 -8.02
C ALA A 453 -37.55 -10.62 -8.97
N TYR A 454 -36.65 -10.76 -9.94
CA TYR A 454 -36.67 -11.85 -10.92
C TYR A 454 -35.37 -12.67 -10.89
N ASP A 455 -35.51 -13.99 -10.87
CA ASP A 455 -34.46 -14.96 -11.17
C ASP A 455 -34.35 -15.22 -12.68
N ASP A 456 -33.26 -15.86 -13.10
CA ASP A 456 -33.08 -16.39 -14.45
C ASP A 456 -33.39 -15.37 -15.56
N LYS A 457 -32.70 -14.21 -15.50
CA LYS A 457 -32.94 -13.13 -16.44
C LYS A 457 -32.26 -13.37 -17.77
N PHE A 458 -32.98 -13.19 -18.87
CA PHE A 458 -32.44 -13.36 -20.23
C PHE A 458 -32.92 -12.25 -21.16
N LEU A 459 -32.06 -11.86 -22.11
CA LEU A 459 -32.49 -11.07 -23.24
C LEU A 459 -33.12 -12.01 -24.27
N VAL A 460 -34.42 -11.88 -24.51
CA VAL A 460 -35.18 -12.75 -25.42
C VAL A 460 -36.01 -11.93 -26.40
N ASP A 461 -36.34 -12.52 -27.54
CA ASP A 461 -37.27 -11.93 -28.50
C ASP A 461 -38.69 -12.41 -28.22
N LEU A 462 -39.60 -11.47 -27.92
CA LEU A 462 -41.03 -11.73 -28.10
C LEU A 462 -41.33 -11.77 -29.60
N ARG A 463 -42.05 -12.80 -30.03
CA ARG A 463 -42.36 -13.05 -31.44
C ARG A 463 -43.78 -12.62 -31.76
N ALA A 464 -44.01 -12.24 -33.01
CA ALA A 464 -45.36 -11.95 -33.49
C ALA A 464 -46.30 -13.14 -33.20
N GLY A 465 -47.42 -12.87 -32.54
CA GLY A 465 -48.37 -13.87 -32.09
C GLY A 465 -48.29 -14.24 -30.60
N ASP A 466 -47.17 -13.95 -29.93
CA ASP A 466 -47.03 -14.18 -28.49
C ASP A 466 -48.06 -13.34 -27.71
N GLU A 467 -48.55 -13.88 -26.60
CA GLU A 467 -49.57 -13.24 -25.77
C GLU A 467 -49.02 -12.95 -24.38
N VAL A 468 -49.16 -11.69 -23.95
CA VAL A 468 -48.74 -11.20 -22.64
C VAL A 468 -49.88 -10.46 -21.98
N ASP A 469 -49.87 -10.35 -20.66
CA ASP A 469 -50.89 -9.63 -19.91
C ASP A 469 -50.34 -8.89 -18.70
N ARG A 470 -51.12 -7.91 -18.26
CA ARG A 470 -50.78 -7.01 -17.16
C ARG A 470 -52.00 -6.77 -16.28
N PHE A 471 -51.75 -6.69 -14.99
CA PHE A 471 -52.65 -6.10 -14.02
C PHE A 471 -52.05 -4.74 -13.64
N GLY A 472 -52.76 -3.63 -13.88
CA GLY A 472 -52.29 -2.28 -13.54
C GLY A 472 -52.23 -1.30 -14.72
N ASP A 473 -51.66 -0.12 -14.48
CA ASP A 473 -51.63 0.99 -15.45
C ASP A 473 -50.75 0.65 -16.68
N PRO A 474 -51.22 0.86 -17.92
CA PRO A 474 -50.42 0.65 -19.14
C PRO A 474 -49.25 1.63 -19.32
N ALA A 475 -49.06 2.61 -18.42
CA ALA A 475 -47.84 3.43 -18.35
C ALA A 475 -46.63 2.68 -17.77
N GLY A 476 -46.82 1.46 -17.27
CA GLY A 476 -45.73 0.57 -16.89
C GLY A 476 -45.19 -0.27 -18.04
N ASN A 477 -44.01 -0.87 -17.86
CA ASN A 477 -43.35 -1.71 -18.86
C ASN A 477 -43.13 -3.17 -18.44
N THR A 478 -43.69 -3.65 -17.34
CA THR A 478 -43.63 -5.08 -16.99
C THR A 478 -44.94 -5.77 -17.37
N VAL A 479 -44.83 -6.88 -18.09
CA VAL A 479 -45.94 -7.78 -18.43
C VAL A 479 -45.56 -9.20 -18.06
N PHE A 480 -46.50 -10.13 -18.08
CA PHE A 480 -46.22 -11.56 -17.87
C PHE A 480 -46.75 -12.37 -19.04
N VAL A 481 -46.32 -13.63 -19.15
CA VAL A 481 -46.96 -14.61 -20.02
C VAL A 481 -48.47 -14.64 -19.73
N ALA A 482 -49.29 -14.56 -20.78
CA ALA A 482 -50.74 -14.50 -20.63
C ALA A 482 -51.29 -15.67 -19.79
N GLY A 483 -52.15 -15.36 -18.82
CA GLY A 483 -52.74 -16.33 -17.90
C GLY A 483 -51.94 -16.54 -16.61
N THR A 484 -50.82 -15.84 -16.41
CA THR A 484 -50.08 -15.88 -15.14
C THR A 484 -50.92 -15.30 -14.00
N THR A 485 -51.13 -16.07 -12.93
CA THR A 485 -52.00 -15.67 -11.80
C THR A 485 -51.33 -14.63 -10.90
N LEU A 486 -52.11 -13.84 -10.13
CA LEU A 486 -51.56 -12.85 -9.19
C LEU A 486 -50.54 -13.45 -8.18
N PRO A 487 -50.77 -14.65 -7.58
CA PRO A 487 -49.75 -15.30 -6.75
C PRO A 487 -48.46 -15.65 -7.47
N GLN A 488 -48.53 -16.00 -8.76
CA GLN A 488 -47.34 -16.31 -9.56
C GLN A 488 -46.53 -15.07 -9.96
N ARG A 489 -47.15 -13.88 -9.90
CA ARG A 489 -46.49 -12.58 -10.14
C ARG A 489 -45.86 -11.99 -8.88
N SER A 490 -46.05 -12.63 -7.73
CA SER A 490 -45.73 -12.07 -6.41
C SER A 490 -46.38 -10.71 -6.16
N ALA A 491 -47.65 -10.57 -6.58
CA ALA A 491 -48.40 -9.34 -6.36
C ALA A 491 -48.77 -9.18 -4.87
N PRO A 492 -48.50 -8.02 -4.23
CA PRO A 492 -48.85 -7.77 -2.84
C PRO A 492 -50.37 -7.90 -2.60
N PRO A 493 -50.83 -8.82 -1.72
CA PRO A 493 -52.27 -9.07 -1.57
C PRO A 493 -53.04 -7.91 -0.94
N GLN A 494 -52.35 -6.97 -0.27
CA GLN A 494 -52.97 -5.78 0.32
C GLN A 494 -53.16 -4.63 -0.67
N GLN A 495 -52.62 -4.75 -1.89
CA GLN A 495 -52.75 -3.73 -2.94
C GLN A 495 -53.76 -4.18 -4.00
N PRO A 496 -54.62 -3.27 -4.50
CA PRO A 496 -55.49 -3.60 -5.62
C PRO A 496 -54.64 -3.90 -6.86
N ALA A 497 -54.91 -5.04 -7.51
CA ALA A 497 -54.16 -5.47 -8.70
C ALA A 497 -54.28 -4.49 -9.89
N GLY A 498 -55.34 -3.67 -9.92
CA GLY A 498 -55.65 -2.80 -11.05
C GLY A 498 -56.35 -3.54 -12.18
N ASP A 499 -56.55 -2.85 -13.30
CA ASP A 499 -57.26 -3.39 -14.46
C ASP A 499 -56.45 -4.50 -15.14
N TYR A 500 -57.13 -5.58 -15.49
CA TYR A 500 -56.55 -6.66 -16.29
C TYR A 500 -56.60 -6.31 -17.77
N ARG A 501 -55.46 -6.42 -18.45
CA ARG A 501 -55.34 -6.21 -19.89
C ARG A 501 -54.46 -7.28 -20.51
N LYS A 502 -54.88 -7.77 -21.68
CA LYS A 502 -54.17 -8.77 -22.46
C LYS A 502 -53.74 -8.17 -23.81
N TYR A 503 -52.54 -8.51 -24.24
CA TYR A 503 -51.93 -7.98 -25.45
C TYR A 503 -51.37 -9.12 -26.29
N ARG A 504 -51.46 -8.96 -27.61
CA ARG A 504 -50.80 -9.80 -28.60
C ARG A 504 -49.67 -9.04 -29.27
N VAL A 505 -48.50 -9.65 -29.34
CA VAL A 505 -47.32 -9.12 -30.01
C VAL A 505 -47.58 -9.12 -31.53
N ARG A 506 -47.40 -7.98 -32.17
CA ARG A 506 -47.61 -7.77 -33.62
C ARG A 506 -46.29 -7.78 -34.39
N THR A 507 -45.31 -7.07 -33.84
CA THR A 507 -43.94 -6.98 -34.36
C THR A 507 -43.03 -7.56 -33.29
N GLY A 508 -42.06 -8.40 -33.66
CA GLY A 508 -41.14 -8.98 -32.68
C GLY A 508 -40.12 -7.96 -32.18
N PHE A 509 -39.76 -8.04 -30.89
CA PHE A 509 -38.78 -7.15 -30.26
C PHE A 509 -38.14 -7.78 -29.03
N GLN A 510 -36.97 -7.26 -28.66
CA GLN A 510 -36.21 -7.73 -27.51
C GLN A 510 -36.79 -7.24 -26.18
N VAL A 511 -36.82 -8.13 -25.20
CA VAL A 511 -37.28 -7.89 -23.83
C VAL A 511 -36.35 -8.58 -22.85
N ILE A 512 -36.40 -8.16 -21.58
CA ILE A 512 -35.79 -8.94 -20.50
C ILE A 512 -36.84 -9.89 -19.95
N SER A 513 -36.64 -11.18 -20.13
CA SER A 513 -37.41 -12.20 -19.42
C SER A 513 -36.82 -12.44 -18.04
N GLY A 514 -37.65 -12.83 -17.08
CA GLY A 514 -37.22 -13.32 -15.77
C GLY A 514 -38.34 -14.05 -15.04
N VAL A 515 -37.99 -14.88 -14.07
CA VAL A 515 -38.95 -15.64 -13.25
C VAL A 515 -39.18 -14.90 -11.94
N ALA A 516 -40.42 -14.51 -11.66
CA ALA A 516 -40.75 -13.79 -10.42
C ALA A 516 -40.39 -14.60 -9.18
N LYS A 517 -39.62 -14.01 -8.26
CA LYS A 517 -39.28 -14.63 -6.97
C LYS A 517 -40.49 -14.69 -6.04
N PRO A 518 -40.58 -15.67 -5.14
CA PRO A 518 -41.56 -15.66 -4.05
C PRO A 518 -41.36 -14.42 -3.16
N ASP A 519 -42.40 -13.60 -3.01
CA ASP A 519 -42.39 -12.41 -2.14
C ASP A 519 -43.82 -12.07 -1.67
N PHE A 520 -43.96 -11.24 -0.64
CA PHE A 520 -45.26 -10.83 -0.04
C PHE A 520 -46.15 -12.01 0.39
N GLY A 521 -45.54 -13.15 0.72
CA GLY A 521 -46.24 -14.40 1.04
C GLY A 521 -46.86 -15.12 -0.17
N GLN A 522 -46.50 -14.71 -1.39
CA GLN A 522 -46.93 -15.31 -2.65
C GLN A 522 -45.90 -16.32 -3.17
N VAL A 523 -46.34 -17.18 -4.09
CA VAL A 523 -45.55 -18.32 -4.57
C VAL A 523 -44.53 -17.97 -5.67
N GLY A 524 -44.71 -16.86 -6.39
CA GLY A 524 -43.86 -16.51 -7.54
C GLY A 524 -43.90 -17.57 -8.65
N GLY A 525 -42.83 -17.64 -9.46
CA GLY A 525 -42.65 -18.61 -10.52
C GLY A 525 -43.26 -18.23 -11.88
N GLY A 526 -43.94 -17.08 -11.97
CA GLY A 526 -44.44 -16.56 -13.24
C GLY A 526 -43.32 -15.93 -14.07
N THR A 527 -43.37 -16.13 -15.39
CA THR A 527 -42.43 -15.49 -16.33
C THR A 527 -42.89 -14.06 -16.63
N ALA A 528 -42.08 -13.11 -16.19
CA ALA A 528 -42.22 -11.69 -16.49
C ALA A 528 -41.41 -11.31 -17.72
N PHE A 529 -41.83 -10.22 -18.37
CA PHE A 529 -41.10 -9.53 -19.42
C PHE A 529 -41.04 -8.05 -19.11
N VAL A 530 -39.83 -7.49 -19.03
CA VAL A 530 -39.59 -6.04 -18.96
C VAL A 530 -39.38 -5.53 -20.38
N LEU A 531 -40.29 -4.67 -20.82
CA LEU A 531 -40.37 -4.16 -22.19
C LEU A 531 -39.51 -2.89 -22.37
N PRO A 532 -39.00 -2.61 -23.59
CA PRO A 532 -38.13 -1.45 -23.84
C PRO A 532 -38.81 -0.08 -23.70
N ALA A 533 -40.14 -0.05 -23.67
CA ALA A 533 -40.96 1.13 -23.44
C ALA A 533 -42.24 0.75 -22.68
N ASP A 534 -43.01 1.73 -22.21
CA ASP A 534 -44.30 1.45 -21.59
C ASP A 534 -45.29 0.82 -22.58
N VAL A 535 -46.25 0.07 -22.03
CA VAL A 535 -47.22 -0.70 -22.83
C VAL A 535 -48.06 0.21 -23.73
N ARG A 536 -48.42 1.42 -23.27
CA ARG A 536 -49.21 2.38 -24.05
C ARG A 536 -48.45 2.83 -25.30
N ALA A 537 -47.17 3.16 -25.18
CA ALA A 537 -46.32 3.51 -26.31
C ALA A 537 -46.20 2.34 -27.30
N LEU A 538 -45.94 1.13 -26.81
CA LEU A 538 -45.81 -0.05 -27.67
C LEU A 538 -47.11 -0.42 -28.41
N VAL A 539 -48.27 -0.14 -27.82
CA VAL A 539 -49.57 -0.28 -28.51
C VAL A 539 -49.76 0.81 -29.56
N ALA A 540 -49.44 2.07 -29.23
CA ALA A 540 -49.56 3.19 -30.15
C ALA A 540 -48.66 3.02 -31.39
N ASP A 541 -47.46 2.51 -31.20
CA ASP A 541 -46.48 2.22 -32.26
C ASP A 541 -46.80 0.94 -33.03
N GLY A 542 -47.83 0.20 -32.62
CA GLY A 542 -48.30 -1.02 -33.29
C GLY A 542 -47.44 -2.26 -33.04
N TRP A 543 -46.58 -2.26 -32.03
CA TRP A 543 -45.77 -3.41 -31.62
C TRP A 543 -46.60 -4.40 -30.81
N LEU A 544 -47.55 -3.89 -30.01
CA LEU A 544 -48.55 -4.66 -29.27
C LEU A 544 -49.96 -4.29 -29.75
N ALA A 545 -50.91 -5.21 -29.60
CA ALA A 545 -52.34 -4.93 -29.77
C ALA A 545 -53.13 -5.52 -28.60
N GLU A 546 -53.97 -4.73 -27.95
CA GLU A 546 -54.89 -5.20 -26.91
C GLU A 546 -55.93 -6.16 -27.52
N VAL A 547 -56.20 -7.30 -26.85
CA VAL A 547 -57.03 -8.41 -27.35
C VAL A 547 -58.05 -8.92 -26.35
#